data_AF-A0A9E6JZF1-F1
#
_entry.id   AF-A0A9E6JZF1-F1
#
_cell.length_a   1.000
_cell.length_b   1.000
_cell.length_c   1.000
_cell.angle_alpha   90.00
_cell.angle_beta   90.00
_cell.angle_gamma   90.00
#
_symmetry.space_group_name_H-M   'P 1'
#
loop_
_entity.id
_entity.type
_entity.pdbx_description
1 polymer ?
#
loop_
_entity_poly.entity_id
_entity_poly.type
_entity_poly.pdbx_seq_one_letter_code
_entity_poly.pdbx_strand_id
1 'polypeptide(L)'
;MRKKAVDYFLNGGLNCAQATMQAYQDEYGIEDESQVDALFAMGRGRAEGEVCGALYAAKKVLDPIQAQKIHTDFIKYVETVVCWQIRAQDKISCAACVDLTAQLLQRELKANCEMKSVG
;
A
#
# COMPACT_ATOMS: atom_id res chain seq x y z
N MET A 1 5.48 10.94 -2.23
CA MET A 1 5.00 9.69 -1.59
C MET A 1 5.27 8.48 -2.46
N ARG A 2 4.67 8.35 -3.65
CA ARG A 2 4.95 7.24 -4.61
C ARG A 2 6.43 6.89 -4.78
N LYS A 3 7.27 7.86 -5.18
CA LYS A 3 8.72 7.65 -5.33
C LYS A 3 9.41 7.23 -4.02
N LYS A 4 8.98 7.78 -2.87
CA LYS A 4 9.51 7.41 -1.54
C LYS A 4 9.17 5.96 -1.20
N ALA A 5 7.93 5.52 -1.45
CA ALA A 5 7.50 4.14 -1.18
C ALA A 5 8.35 3.13 -1.96
N VAL A 6 8.58 3.40 -3.25
CA VAL A 6 9.42 2.53 -4.09
C VAL A 6 10.88 2.56 -3.62
N ASP A 7 11.41 3.73 -3.26
CA ASP A 7 12.78 3.86 -2.77
C ASP A 7 13.01 3.14 -1.43
N TYR A 8 12.08 3.28 -0.48
CA TYR A 8 12.09 2.53 0.78
C TYR A 8 12.09 1.01 0.56
N PHE A 9 11.36 0.54 -0.45
CA PHE A 9 11.32 -0.88 -0.79
C PHE A 9 12.62 -1.37 -1.46
N LEU A 10 13.12 -0.62 -2.45
CA LEU A 10 14.27 -1.06 -3.25
C LEU A 10 15.61 -0.82 -2.55
N ASN A 11 15.73 0.30 -1.85
CA ASN A 11 17.00 0.80 -1.29
C ASN A 11 16.97 0.94 0.24
N GLY A 12 15.78 1.03 0.85
CA GLY A 12 15.61 1.25 2.29
C GLY A 12 15.56 -0.02 3.15
N GLY A 13 15.61 -1.21 2.55
CA GLY A 13 15.54 -2.49 3.28
C GLY A 13 14.17 -2.81 3.87
N LEU A 14 13.14 -2.00 3.59
CA LEU A 14 11.78 -2.21 4.07
C LEU A 14 11.04 -3.22 3.18
N ASN A 15 10.17 -4.02 3.78
CA ASN A 15 9.28 -4.87 3.00
C ASN A 15 8.16 -4.06 2.30
N CYS A 16 7.37 -4.70 1.43
CA CYS A 16 6.34 -4.00 0.66
C CYS A 16 5.24 -3.31 1.52
N ALA A 17 4.90 -3.87 2.68
CA ALA A 17 3.95 -3.27 3.61
C ALA A 17 4.55 -2.07 4.34
N GLN A 18 5.75 -2.26 4.93
CA GLN A 18 6.50 -1.21 5.63
C GLN A 18 6.80 -0.02 4.73
N ALA A 19 7.33 -0.27 3.53
CA ALA A 19 7.69 0.78 2.58
C ALA A 19 6.48 1.64 2.17
N THR A 20 5.31 1.01 2.00
CA THR A 20 4.05 1.72 1.70
C THR A 20 3.60 2.54 2.90
N MET A 21 3.62 1.98 4.11
CA MET A 21 3.20 2.68 5.32
C MET A 21 4.13 3.85 5.67
N GLN A 22 5.44 3.61 5.73
CA GLN A 22 6.46 4.62 5.99
C GLN A 22 6.35 5.81 5.03
N ALA A 23 6.05 5.54 3.75
CA ALA A 23 5.93 6.58 2.75
C ALA A 23 4.68 7.44 2.90
N TYR A 24 3.71 7.06 3.73
CA TYR A 24 2.45 7.79 3.95
C TYR A 24 2.14 8.08 5.41
N GLN A 25 3.03 7.73 6.34
CA GLN A 25 2.81 7.87 7.78
C GLN A 25 2.38 9.29 8.17
N ASP A 26 3.04 10.32 7.63
CA ASP A 26 2.76 11.72 7.97
C ASP A 26 1.35 12.16 7.53
N GLU A 27 0.88 11.72 6.35
CA GLU A 27 -0.43 12.10 5.79
C GLU A 27 -1.60 11.45 6.55
N TYR A 28 -1.33 10.31 7.18
CA TYR A 28 -2.31 9.58 7.98
C TYR A 28 -2.15 9.82 9.49
N GLY A 29 -1.23 10.70 9.90
CA GLY A 29 -0.97 10.99 11.31
C GLY A 29 -0.42 9.79 12.10
N ILE A 30 0.32 8.91 11.43
CA ILE A 30 1.02 7.80 12.09
C ILE A 30 2.33 8.36 12.64
N GLU A 31 2.27 8.80 13.90
CA GLU A 31 3.44 9.33 14.63
C GLU A 31 4.25 8.22 15.32
N ASP A 32 3.63 7.06 15.54
CA ASP A 32 4.26 5.92 16.21
C ASP A 32 4.91 4.97 15.20
N GLU A 33 6.24 5.01 15.13
CA GLU A 33 7.06 4.13 14.28
C GLU A 33 6.80 2.64 14.55
N SER A 34 6.32 2.27 15.75
CA SER A 34 5.97 0.88 16.07
C SER A 34 4.88 0.30 15.17
N GLN A 35 4.03 1.17 14.59
CA GLN A 35 3.01 0.75 13.62
C GLN A 35 3.63 0.33 12.29
N VAL A 36 4.71 0.98 11.85
CA VAL A 36 5.47 0.55 10.67
C VAL A 36 6.22 -0.74 10.99
N ASP A 37 6.86 -0.83 12.16
CA ASP A 37 7.60 -2.02 12.58
C ASP A 37 6.71 -3.26 12.70
N ALA A 38 5.46 -3.11 13.17
CA ALA A 38 4.49 -4.20 13.23
C ALA A 38 4.22 -4.84 11.86
N LEU A 39 4.44 -4.11 10.76
CA LEU A 39 4.28 -4.62 9.39
C LEU A 39 5.48 -5.44 8.90
N PHE A 40 6.57 -5.52 9.67
CA PHE A 40 7.74 -6.33 9.32
C PHE A 40 7.35 -7.80 9.04
N ALA A 41 6.42 -8.34 9.83
CA ALA A 41 5.93 -9.71 9.70
C ALA A 41 5.10 -9.96 8.43
N MET A 42 4.60 -8.91 7.75
CA MET A 42 3.65 -9.01 6.65
C MET A 42 4.31 -9.17 5.26
N GLY A 43 5.64 -9.14 5.21
CA GLY A 43 6.39 -9.33 3.96
C GLY A 43 6.20 -10.71 3.33
N ARG A 44 6.47 -10.81 2.01
CA ARG A 44 6.47 -12.08 1.25
C ARG A 44 5.14 -12.85 1.26
N GLY A 45 4.01 -12.16 1.43
CA GLY A 45 2.67 -12.77 1.41
C GLY A 45 2.21 -13.30 2.77
N ARG A 46 2.80 -12.81 3.86
CA ARG A 46 2.42 -13.16 5.23
C ARG A 46 1.35 -12.25 5.83
N ALA A 47 0.89 -11.26 5.07
CA ALA A 47 -0.28 -10.50 5.46
C ALA A 47 -1.50 -11.42 5.59
N GLU A 48 -2.46 -11.04 6.43
CA GLU A 48 -3.72 -11.76 6.59
C GLU A 48 -4.41 -11.98 5.23
N GLY A 49 -4.89 -13.21 5.01
CA GLY A 49 -5.45 -13.63 3.72
C GLY A 49 -4.43 -13.72 2.59
N GLU A 50 -3.13 -13.77 2.91
CA GLU A 50 -2.01 -13.84 1.96
C GLU A 50 -1.96 -12.65 0.98
N VAL A 51 -2.61 -11.55 1.34
CA VAL A 51 -2.76 -10.37 0.50
C VAL A 51 -1.40 -9.71 0.26
N CYS A 52 -1.24 -9.04 -0.87
CA CYS A 52 -0.09 -8.19 -1.15
C CYS A 52 0.13 -7.20 0.01
N GLY A 53 1.33 -7.23 0.62
CA GLY A 53 1.64 -6.45 1.80
C GLY A 53 1.45 -4.94 1.62
N ALA A 54 1.79 -4.40 0.44
CA ALA A 54 1.56 -3.01 0.11
C ALA A 54 0.07 -2.64 0.18
N LEU A 55 -0.78 -3.41 -0.51
CA LEU A 55 -2.23 -3.23 -0.50
C LEU A 55 -2.82 -3.41 0.89
N TYR A 56 -2.33 -4.41 1.64
CA TYR A 56 -2.77 -4.66 3.01
C TYR A 56 -2.53 -3.44 3.91
N ALA A 57 -1.30 -2.90 3.91
CA ALA A 57 -0.93 -1.74 4.70
C ALA A 57 -1.77 -0.51 4.34
N ALA A 58 -1.94 -0.23 3.05
CA ALA A 58 -2.76 0.88 2.56
C ALA A 58 -4.21 0.77 3.05
N LYS A 59 -4.81 -0.42 3.04
CA LYS A 59 -6.20 -0.62 3.50
C LYS A 59 -6.38 -0.41 5.00
N LYS A 60 -5.32 -0.47 5.81
CA LYS A 60 -5.42 -0.29 7.28
C LYS A 60 -5.58 1.18 7.69
N VAL A 61 -5.17 2.12 6.84
CA VAL A 61 -5.21 3.56 7.14
C VAL A 61 -6.35 4.30 6.42
N LEU A 62 -7.05 3.60 5.54
CA LEU A 62 -8.16 4.13 4.76
C LEU A 62 -9.50 3.84 5.42
N ASP A 63 -10.48 4.71 5.17
CA ASP A 63 -11.86 4.38 5.50
C ASP A 63 -12.35 3.17 4.66
N PRO A 64 -13.42 2.47 5.07
CA PRO A 64 -13.88 1.27 4.39
C PRO A 64 -14.21 1.47 2.89
N ILE A 65 -14.72 2.65 2.51
CA ILE A 65 -15.09 2.95 1.12
C ILE A 65 -13.82 3.11 0.28
N GLN A 66 -12.84 3.88 0.76
CA GLN A 66 -11.56 4.05 0.10
C GLN A 66 -10.77 2.74 0.01
N ALA A 67 -10.75 1.97 1.11
CA ALA A 67 -10.11 0.66 1.15
C ALA A 67 -10.69 -0.30 0.10
N GLN A 68 -12.02 -0.29 -0.09
CA GLN A 68 -12.67 -1.08 -1.12
C GLN A 68 -12.35 -0.58 -2.53
N LYS A 69 -12.32 0.75 -2.76
CA LYS A 69 -11.96 1.33 -4.06
C LYS A 69 -10.55 0.94 -4.49
N ILE A 70 -9.56 1.12 -3.62
CA ILE A 70 -8.17 0.74 -3.93
C ILE A 70 -8.06 -0.77 -4.14
N HIS A 71 -8.77 -1.60 -3.36
CA HIS A 71 -8.77 -3.04 -3.56
C HIS A 71 -9.31 -3.42 -4.96
N THR A 72 -10.46 -2.87 -5.34
CA THR A 72 -11.05 -3.11 -6.67
C THR A 72 -10.14 -2.62 -7.79
N ASP A 73 -9.55 -1.43 -7.66
CA ASP A 73 -8.66 -0.89 -8.68
C ASP A 73 -7.34 -1.65 -8.77
N PHE A 74 -6.79 -2.12 -7.64
CA PHE A 74 -5.61 -2.98 -7.63
C PHE A 74 -5.85 -4.26 -8.45
N ILE A 75 -7.00 -4.91 -8.25
CA ILE A 75 -7.39 -6.11 -9.02
C ILE A 75 -7.49 -5.81 -10.52
N LYS A 76 -7.98 -4.63 -10.93
CA LYS A 76 -8.06 -4.29 -12.37
C LYS A 76 -6.70 -4.30 -13.07
N TYR A 77 -5.62 -3.96 -12.34
CA TYR A 77 -4.27 -3.93 -12.91
C TYR A 77 -3.47 -5.21 -12.63
N VAL A 78 -3.72 -5.88 -11.50
CA VAL A 78 -2.90 -6.99 -11.01
C VAL A 78 -3.61 -8.35 -11.13
N GLU A 79 -4.90 -8.36 -11.48
CA GLU A 79 -5.78 -9.54 -11.64
C GLU A 79 -6.10 -10.28 -10.32
N THR A 80 -5.26 -10.17 -9.30
CA THR A 80 -5.46 -10.77 -7.98
C THR A 80 -4.82 -9.90 -6.88
N VAL A 81 -5.23 -10.11 -5.64
CA VAL A 81 -4.61 -9.50 -4.45
C VAL A 81 -3.68 -10.45 -3.71
N VAL A 82 -3.70 -11.74 -4.04
CA VAL A 82 -2.97 -12.78 -3.30
C VAL A 82 -1.51 -12.80 -3.73
N CYS A 83 -0.59 -12.55 -2.79
CA CYS A 83 0.81 -12.27 -3.09
C CYS A 83 1.53 -13.40 -3.84
N TRP A 84 1.27 -14.66 -3.47
CA TRP A 84 1.88 -15.79 -4.16
C TRP A 84 1.37 -15.93 -5.60
N GLN A 85 0.09 -15.63 -5.86
CA GLN A 85 -0.48 -15.67 -7.21
C GLN A 85 0.13 -14.58 -8.09
N ILE A 86 0.27 -13.36 -7.56
CA ILE A 86 0.94 -12.24 -8.25
C ILE A 86 2.36 -12.65 -8.67
N ARG A 87 3.11 -13.25 -7.74
CA ARG A 87 4.48 -13.71 -8.00
C ARG A 87 4.54 -14.86 -9.00
N ALA A 88 3.56 -15.77 -8.97
CA ALA A 88 3.50 -16.92 -9.87
C ALA A 88 3.17 -16.53 -11.33
N GLN A 89 2.50 -15.39 -11.54
CA GLN A 89 2.19 -14.89 -12.88
C GLN A 89 3.41 -14.31 -13.60
N ASP A 90 4.44 -13.87 -12.87
CA ASP A 90 5.65 -13.21 -13.40
C ASP A 90 5.38 -11.99 -14.32
N LYS A 91 4.21 -11.37 -14.19
CA LYS A 91 3.79 -10.18 -14.96
C LYS A 91 4.15 -8.86 -14.27
N ILE A 92 4.19 -8.86 -12.93
CA ILE A 92 4.35 -7.65 -12.12
C ILE A 92 5.23 -7.94 -10.90
N SER A 93 6.20 -7.06 -10.64
CA SER A 93 7.12 -7.19 -9.52
C SER A 93 6.51 -6.64 -8.23
N CYS A 94 7.07 -7.03 -7.07
CA CYS A 94 6.68 -6.43 -5.79
C CYS A 94 6.90 -4.92 -5.77
N ALA A 95 7.95 -4.41 -6.43
CA ALA A 95 8.19 -2.98 -6.55
C ALA A 95 7.08 -2.27 -7.35
N ALA A 96 6.63 -2.89 -8.45
CA ALA A 96 5.50 -2.38 -9.22
C ALA A 96 4.17 -2.45 -8.44
N CYS A 97 3.97 -3.45 -7.58
CA CYS A 97 2.84 -3.46 -6.65
C CYS A 97 2.90 -2.31 -5.63
N VAL A 98 4.07 -2.04 -5.04
CA VAL A 98 4.26 -0.89 -4.12
C VAL A 98 3.97 0.42 -4.85
N ASP A 99 4.50 0.57 -6.06
CA ASP A 99 4.31 1.74 -6.90
C ASP A 99 2.83 1.99 -7.25
N LEU A 100 2.12 0.95 -7.69
CA LEU A 100 0.70 0.99 -7.98
C LEU A 100 -0.12 1.32 -6.72
N THR A 101 0.12 0.63 -5.61
CA THR A 101 -0.61 0.89 -4.37
C THR A 101 -0.39 2.34 -3.91
N ALA A 102 0.83 2.84 -3.96
CA ALA A 102 1.12 4.23 -3.62
C ALA A 102 0.42 5.23 -4.55
N GLN A 103 0.36 4.93 -5.87
CA GLN A 103 -0.40 5.75 -6.81
C GLN A 103 -1.89 5.81 -6.47
N LEU A 104 -2.51 4.66 -6.18
CA LEU A 104 -3.91 4.57 -5.79
C LEU A 104 -4.16 5.31 -4.46
N LEU A 105 -3.27 5.13 -3.49
CA LEU A 105 -3.36 5.78 -2.17
C LEU A 105 -3.30 7.30 -2.27
N GLN A 106 -2.36 7.81 -3.09
CA GLN A 106 -2.24 9.24 -3.34
C GLN A 106 -3.49 9.82 -4.01
N ARG A 107 -4.16 9.06 -4.88
CA ARG A 107 -5.40 9.48 -5.53
C ARG A 107 -6.55 9.63 -4.53
N GLU A 108 -6.73 8.65 -3.64
CA GLU A 108 -7.78 8.73 -2.62
C GLU A 108 -7.53 9.86 -1.59
N LEU A 109 -6.27 10.13 -1.23
CA LEU A 109 -5.90 11.27 -0.39
C LEU A 109 -6.25 12.62 -1.03
N LYS A 110 -5.92 12.80 -2.31
CA LYS A 110 -6.22 14.04 -3.04
C LYS A 110 -7.73 14.28 -3.15
N ALA A 111 -8.49 13.25 -3.49
CA ALA A 111 -9.95 13.34 -3.55
C ALA A 111 -10.55 13.77 -2.19
N ASN A 112 -9.96 13.33 -1.07
CA ASN A 112 -10.38 13.76 0.26
C ASN A 112 -10.03 15.22 0.57
N CYS A 113 -8.88 15.70 0.12
CA CYS A 113 -8.49 17.12 0.26
C CYS A 113 -9.44 18.06 -0.49
N GLU A 114 -9.87 17.67 -1.69
CA GLU A 114 -10.81 18.44 -2.52
C GLU A 114 -12.21 18.50 -1.88
N MET A 115 -12.67 17.41 -1.25
CA MET A 115 -13.97 17.39 -0.55
C MET A 115 -13.97 18.18 0.76
N LYS A 116 -12.84 18.24 1.49
CA LYS A 116 -12.71 19.03 2.73
C LYS A 116 -12.62 20.55 2.51
N SER A 117 -12.48 20.99 1.25
CA SER A 117 -12.34 22.41 0.89
C SER A 117 -13.69 23.13 0.71
N VAL A 118 -14.80 22.41 0.80
CA VAL A 118 -16.16 22.97 0.81
C VAL A 118 -16.65 22.98 2.26
N GLY A 119 -16.17 23.97 3.02
CA GLY A 119 -16.68 24.34 4.34
C GLY A 119 -17.76 25.39 4.23
#